data_AF-A0A0Q4DJ88-F1
#
_entry.id   AF-A0A0Q4DJ88-F1
#
_cell.length_a   1.000
_cell.length_b   1.000
_cell.length_c   1.000
_cell.angle_alpha   90.00
_cell.angle_beta   90.00
_cell.angle_gamma   90.00
#
_symmetry.space_group_name_H-M   'P 1'
#
loop_
_entity.id
_entity.type
_entity.pdbx_description
1 polymer ?
#
loop_
_entity_poly.entity_id
_entity_poly.type
_entity_poly.pdbx_seq_one_letter_code
_entity_poly.pdbx_strand_id
1 'polypeptide(L)'
;MILGVYWYYKFPDGLYHFDFFRFLKGFGGHANNPALLQASVYVPDAERFLSRIRELKSEYKRTYLKVKADGNYLFIETGDYTLFDYHFQLASEIEELLKDENAALTEYKASPDKETVYNFDADYEGMYGERKHDFIQSVGSDFKKYDAENFSMRIDCHLSLNVKTTFLHDLTEVCREENIAVFYYFDFETGDFINLMLFFTNGRQTKEQIQMVDLISFGDKFQNTAKKYTVQFGHKNGLESYPANGPHIQLMADEEFIIRKTLS
;
A
#
# COMPACT_ATOMS: atom_id res chain seq x y z
N MET A 1 -6.36 8.13 3.16
CA MET A 1 -5.48 7.37 2.24
C MET A 1 -4.79 6.26 3.00
N ILE A 2 -4.63 5.08 2.38
CA ILE A 2 -3.79 4.01 2.92
C ILE A 2 -2.36 4.22 2.42
N LEU A 3 -1.41 4.22 3.34
CA LEU A 3 0.03 4.19 3.07
C LEU A 3 0.59 2.83 3.52
N GLY A 4 1.76 2.48 3.00
CA GLY A 4 2.53 1.36 3.53
C GLY A 4 2.95 0.34 2.49
N VAL A 5 3.15 -0.89 2.96
CA VAL A 5 3.78 -1.97 2.19
C VAL A 5 2.80 -2.61 1.21
N TYR A 6 3.11 -2.62 -0.08
CA TYR A 6 2.27 -3.18 -1.15
C TYR A 6 3.08 -3.99 -2.18
N TRP A 7 2.36 -4.74 -3.02
CA TRP A 7 2.93 -5.55 -4.09
C TRP A 7 2.24 -5.31 -5.43
N TYR A 8 2.89 -4.61 -6.35
CA TYR A 8 2.29 -4.33 -7.67
C TYR A 8 3.02 -5.07 -8.80
N TYR A 9 4.36 -5.06 -8.78
CA TYR A 9 5.13 -5.63 -9.88
C TYR A 9 5.53 -7.10 -9.70
N LYS A 10 5.51 -7.61 -8.47
CA LYS A 10 6.01 -8.94 -8.13
C LYS A 10 5.19 -9.58 -7.00
N PHE A 11 5.15 -10.91 -7.01
CA PHE A 11 4.47 -11.68 -5.99
C PHE A 11 5.33 -11.74 -4.71
N PRO A 12 4.71 -11.68 -3.51
CA PRO A 12 5.39 -11.84 -2.23
C PRO A 12 5.84 -13.29 -1.95
N ASP A 13 6.79 -13.81 -2.74
CA ASP A 13 7.33 -15.15 -2.60
C ASP A 13 7.89 -15.41 -1.19
N GLY A 14 7.40 -16.47 -0.53
CA GLY A 14 7.80 -16.83 0.83
C GLY A 14 7.01 -16.15 1.95
N LEU A 15 6.08 -15.26 1.60
CA LEU A 15 5.10 -14.70 2.54
C LEU A 15 3.69 -15.25 2.30
N TYR A 16 3.30 -15.40 1.03
CA TYR A 16 2.03 -16.02 0.65
C TYR A 16 2.25 -17.22 -0.27
N HIS A 17 1.34 -18.18 -0.20
CA HIS A 17 1.31 -19.36 -1.07
C HIS A 17 -0.14 -19.71 -1.39
N PHE A 18 -0.42 -19.99 -2.66
CA PHE A 18 -1.76 -20.24 -3.17
C PHE A 18 -1.76 -21.48 -4.06
N ASP A 19 -2.73 -22.37 -3.83
CA ASP A 19 -2.92 -23.58 -4.63
C ASP A 19 -3.81 -23.28 -5.86
N PHE A 20 -4.78 -22.39 -5.70
CA PHE A 20 -5.77 -22.02 -6.72
C PHE A 20 -5.47 -20.66 -7.37
N PHE A 21 -5.06 -19.66 -6.59
CA PHE A 21 -4.85 -18.30 -7.11
C PHE A 21 -3.50 -18.14 -7.81
N ARG A 22 -3.53 -17.49 -8.97
CA ARG A 22 -2.34 -16.98 -9.67
C ARG A 22 -2.22 -15.47 -9.51
N PHE A 23 -1.01 -14.99 -9.32
CA PHE A 23 -0.70 -13.57 -9.36
C PHE A 23 -0.43 -13.09 -10.78
N LEU A 24 -1.08 -12.00 -11.17
CA LEU A 24 -0.78 -11.25 -12.38
C LEU A 24 -0.26 -9.88 -11.96
N LYS A 25 0.99 -9.57 -12.33
CA LYS A 25 1.59 -8.27 -12.04
C LYS A 25 0.85 -7.13 -12.74
N GLY A 26 0.89 -5.96 -12.10
CA GLY A 26 0.48 -4.72 -12.74
C GLY A 26 1.48 -4.26 -13.79
N PHE A 27 0.99 -3.50 -14.77
CA PHE A 27 1.81 -2.80 -15.76
C PHE A 27 1.51 -1.31 -15.69
N GLY A 28 2.53 -0.51 -15.40
CA GLY A 28 2.44 0.96 -15.48
C GLY A 28 2.52 1.50 -16.91
N GLY A 29 2.51 2.81 -17.06
CA GLY A 29 2.66 3.48 -18.36
C GLY A 29 1.40 3.39 -19.23
N HIS A 30 1.55 3.13 -20.53
CA HIS A 30 0.43 3.11 -21.48
C HIS A 30 -0.53 1.91 -21.34
N ALA A 31 -0.08 0.80 -20.74
CA ALA A 31 -0.92 -0.38 -20.53
C ALA A 31 -1.84 -0.23 -19.29
N ASN A 32 -1.35 0.50 -18.26
CA ASN A 32 -2.00 0.81 -16.98
C ASN A 32 -3.09 -0.16 -16.50
N ASN A 33 -2.70 -1.25 -15.85
CA ASN A 33 -3.62 -2.21 -15.23
C ASN A 33 -3.23 -2.51 -13.76
N PRO A 34 -4.19 -2.87 -12.91
CA PRO A 34 -3.91 -3.28 -11.54
C PRO A 34 -3.15 -4.61 -11.50
N ALA A 35 -2.49 -4.88 -10.37
CA ALA A 35 -2.07 -6.23 -10.03
C ALA A 35 -3.29 -7.05 -9.60
N LEU A 36 -3.35 -8.33 -9.98
CA LEU A 36 -4.51 -9.18 -9.77
C LEU A 36 -4.13 -10.52 -9.13
N LEU A 37 -5.05 -11.06 -8.34
CA LEU A 37 -5.10 -12.46 -7.93
C LEU A 37 -6.31 -13.08 -8.62
N GLN A 38 -6.10 -14.15 -9.39
CA GLN A 38 -7.16 -14.82 -10.14
C GLN A 38 -7.17 -16.33 -9.90
N ALA A 39 -8.34 -16.93 -9.79
CA ALA A 39 -8.52 -18.37 -9.75
C ALA A 39 -9.59 -18.81 -10.76
N SER A 40 -9.40 -19.97 -11.35
CA SER A 40 -10.35 -20.63 -12.24
C SER A 40 -10.60 -22.03 -11.69
N VAL A 41 -11.81 -22.28 -11.21
CA VAL A 41 -12.12 -23.46 -10.40
C VAL A 41 -13.45 -24.09 -10.79
N TYR A 42 -13.55 -25.40 -10.60
CA TYR A 42 -14.81 -26.11 -10.49
C TYR A 42 -15.12 -26.29 -9.00
N VAL A 43 -16.33 -25.93 -8.58
CA VAL A 43 -16.83 -26.12 -7.21
C VAL A 43 -18.08 -27.00 -7.26
N PRO A 44 -18.13 -28.14 -6.54
CA PRO A 44 -19.27 -29.06 -6.55
C PRO A 44 -20.63 -28.41 -6.22
N ASP A 45 -20.63 -27.43 -5.31
CA ASP A 45 -21.80 -26.64 -4.92
C ASP A 45 -21.49 -25.14 -5.00
N ALA A 46 -21.60 -24.57 -6.21
CA ALA A 46 -21.30 -23.16 -6.44
C ALA A 46 -22.25 -22.21 -5.70
N GLU A 47 -23.52 -22.56 -5.52
CA GLU A 47 -24.48 -21.69 -4.82
C GLU A 47 -24.13 -21.55 -3.34
N ARG A 48 -23.80 -22.67 -2.67
CA ARG A 48 -23.33 -22.64 -1.29
C ARG A 48 -22.03 -21.85 -1.16
N PHE A 49 -21.07 -22.08 -2.07
CA PHE A 49 -19.80 -21.35 -2.07
C PHE A 49 -20.02 -19.85 -2.26
N LEU A 50 -20.86 -19.44 -3.21
CA LEU A 50 -21.20 -18.04 -3.45
C LEU A 50 -21.85 -17.38 -2.22
N SER A 51 -22.67 -18.10 -1.46
CA SER A 51 -23.20 -17.58 -0.19
C SER A 51 -22.08 -17.28 0.81
N ARG A 52 -21.12 -18.20 0.99
CA ARG A 52 -19.96 -18.01 1.88
C ARG A 52 -19.06 -16.87 1.41
N ILE A 53 -18.89 -16.71 0.10
CA ILE A 53 -18.14 -15.59 -0.49
C ILE A 53 -18.80 -14.23 -0.17
N ARG A 54 -20.13 -14.14 -0.23
CA ARG A 54 -20.86 -12.91 0.14
C ARG A 54 -20.65 -12.55 1.61
N GLU A 55 -20.70 -13.55 2.49
CA GLU A 55 -20.44 -13.39 3.93
C GLU A 55 -19.00 -12.91 4.17
N LEU A 56 -18.01 -13.62 3.60
CA LEU A 56 -16.60 -13.26 3.69
C LEU A 56 -16.33 -11.83 3.20
N LYS A 57 -16.92 -11.45 2.05
CA LYS A 57 -16.72 -10.11 1.49
C LYS A 57 -17.21 -8.99 2.42
N SER A 58 -18.18 -9.27 3.28
CA SER A 58 -18.67 -8.27 4.26
C SER A 58 -17.62 -7.91 5.32
N GLU A 59 -16.64 -8.80 5.55
CA GLU A 59 -15.47 -8.56 6.40
C GLU A 59 -14.34 -7.89 5.62
N TYR A 60 -14.32 -8.08 4.29
CA TYR A 60 -13.35 -7.50 3.37
C TYR A 60 -13.89 -6.30 2.57
N LYS A 61 -14.47 -5.31 3.27
CA LYS A 61 -15.17 -4.18 2.61
C LYS A 61 -14.31 -3.39 1.65
N ARG A 62 -13.01 -3.28 1.92
CA ARG A 62 -12.06 -2.42 1.23
C ARG A 62 -11.38 -3.06 0.01
N THR A 63 -11.72 -4.30 -0.32
CA THR A 63 -11.26 -4.96 -1.56
C THR A 63 -12.37 -4.97 -2.59
N TYR A 64 -11.99 -4.99 -3.86
CA TYR A 64 -12.88 -5.43 -4.93
C TYR A 64 -12.81 -6.96 -5.03
N LEU A 65 -13.93 -7.61 -5.32
CA LEU A 65 -13.98 -9.02 -5.68
C LEU A 65 -14.97 -9.20 -6.84
N LYS A 66 -14.58 -9.99 -7.82
CA LYS A 66 -15.45 -10.40 -8.91
C LYS A 66 -15.49 -11.90 -9.00
N VAL A 67 -16.70 -12.43 -9.14
CA VAL A 67 -16.92 -13.84 -9.42
C VAL A 67 -17.77 -13.94 -10.67
N LYS A 68 -17.27 -14.66 -11.67
CA LYS A 68 -18.06 -15.06 -12.84
C LYS A 68 -18.40 -16.53 -12.70
N ALA A 69 -19.65 -16.90 -12.93
CA ALA A 69 -20.15 -18.25 -12.75
C ALA A 69 -20.83 -18.77 -14.02
N ASP A 70 -20.45 -19.98 -14.43
CA ASP A 70 -21.15 -20.80 -15.44
C ASP A 70 -21.46 -22.16 -14.79
N GLY A 71 -22.61 -22.23 -14.13
CA GLY A 71 -22.96 -23.33 -13.24
C GLY A 71 -21.93 -23.50 -12.12
N ASN A 72 -21.28 -24.66 -12.07
CA ASN A 72 -20.28 -25.00 -11.06
C ASN A 72 -18.86 -24.53 -11.40
N TYR A 73 -18.65 -23.90 -12.55
CA TYR A 73 -17.37 -23.33 -12.94
C TYR A 73 -17.32 -21.85 -12.56
N LEU A 74 -16.31 -21.47 -11.80
CA LEU A 74 -16.13 -20.12 -11.29
C LEU A 74 -14.80 -19.52 -11.75
N PHE A 75 -14.84 -18.24 -12.13
CA PHE A 75 -13.67 -17.38 -12.25
C PHE A 75 -13.72 -16.34 -11.15
N ILE A 76 -12.71 -16.32 -10.29
CA ILE A 76 -12.63 -15.44 -9.12
C ILE A 76 -11.46 -14.49 -9.32
N GLU A 77 -11.68 -13.20 -9.08
CA GLU A 77 -10.66 -12.16 -9.26
C GLU A 77 -10.75 -11.09 -8.18
N THR A 78 -9.61 -10.71 -7.62
CA THR A 78 -9.42 -9.50 -6.81
C THR A 78 -8.14 -8.79 -7.25
N GLY A 79 -7.98 -7.51 -6.95
CA GLY A 79 -6.81 -6.76 -7.36
C GLY A 79 -6.88 -5.27 -7.04
N ASP A 80 -5.73 -4.59 -7.17
CA ASP A 80 -5.55 -3.17 -6.88
C ASP A 80 -4.24 -2.65 -7.55
N TYR A 81 -4.11 -1.33 -7.69
CA TYR A 81 -2.86 -0.64 -8.00
C TYR A 81 -1.91 -0.56 -6.80
N THR A 82 -2.45 -0.69 -5.58
CA THR A 82 -1.68 -0.87 -4.34
C THR A 82 -2.14 -2.13 -3.63
N LEU A 83 -1.72 -3.30 -4.14
CA LEU A 83 -2.13 -4.59 -3.58
C LEU A 83 -1.47 -4.82 -2.21
N PHE A 84 -2.15 -4.37 -1.16
CA PHE A 84 -1.76 -4.56 0.25
C PHE A 84 -1.98 -6.00 0.73
N ASP A 85 -1.36 -6.37 1.87
CA ASP A 85 -1.56 -7.66 2.55
C ASP A 85 -3.03 -8.06 2.69
N TYR A 86 -3.90 -7.11 3.00
CA TYR A 86 -5.35 -7.30 3.09
C TYR A 86 -5.98 -8.01 1.88
N HIS A 87 -5.48 -7.77 0.66
CA HIS A 87 -5.95 -8.45 -0.54
C HIS A 87 -5.50 -9.91 -0.60
N PHE A 88 -4.25 -10.17 -0.19
CA PHE A 88 -3.71 -11.52 -0.11
C PHE A 88 -4.37 -12.33 1.00
N GLN A 89 -4.74 -11.70 2.12
CA GLN A 89 -5.52 -12.35 3.19
C GLN A 89 -6.92 -12.74 2.72
N LEU A 90 -7.61 -11.87 1.95
CA LEU A 90 -8.88 -12.24 1.31
C LEU A 90 -8.71 -13.47 0.40
N ALA A 91 -7.71 -13.47 -0.48
CA ALA A 91 -7.45 -14.61 -1.35
C ALA A 91 -7.12 -15.89 -0.55
N SER A 92 -6.39 -15.76 0.57
CA SER A 92 -6.09 -16.88 1.48
C SER A 92 -7.35 -17.43 2.13
N GLU A 93 -8.27 -16.58 2.58
CA GLU A 93 -9.55 -17.06 3.14
C GLU A 93 -10.42 -17.73 2.07
N ILE A 94 -10.41 -17.22 0.83
CA ILE A 94 -11.10 -17.87 -0.30
C ILE A 94 -10.49 -19.22 -0.63
N GLU A 95 -9.16 -19.38 -0.57
CA GLU A 95 -8.49 -20.68 -0.75
C GLU A 95 -8.99 -21.74 0.22
N GLU A 96 -9.13 -21.38 1.49
CA GLU A 96 -9.65 -22.30 2.49
C GLU A 96 -11.11 -22.67 2.21
N LEU A 97 -11.95 -21.71 1.77
CA LEU A 97 -13.31 -22.02 1.30
C LEU A 97 -13.31 -22.97 0.10
N LEU A 98 -12.38 -22.81 -0.84
CA LEU A 98 -12.25 -23.68 -2.02
C LEU A 98 -11.83 -25.09 -1.61
N LYS A 99 -10.90 -25.23 -0.66
CA LYS A 99 -10.48 -26.53 -0.11
C LYS A 99 -11.64 -27.23 0.61
N ASP A 100 -12.39 -26.50 1.45
CA ASP A 100 -13.55 -27.02 2.15
C ASP A 100 -14.61 -27.61 1.21
N GLU A 101 -14.84 -26.97 0.07
CA GLU A 101 -15.80 -27.43 -0.93
C GLU A 101 -15.20 -28.45 -1.91
N ASN A 102 -13.96 -28.92 -1.70
CA ASN A 102 -13.25 -29.83 -2.61
C ASN A 102 -13.18 -29.30 -4.05
N ALA A 103 -12.91 -28.01 -4.19
CA ALA A 103 -12.76 -27.38 -5.50
C ALA A 103 -11.56 -27.97 -6.26
N ALA A 104 -11.65 -27.94 -7.60
CA ALA A 104 -10.57 -28.36 -8.48
C ALA A 104 -10.20 -27.22 -9.44
N LEU A 105 -8.90 -27.04 -9.69
CA LEU A 105 -8.42 -26.13 -10.72
C LEU A 105 -8.96 -26.53 -12.10
N THR A 106 -9.32 -25.54 -12.91
CA THR A 106 -9.82 -25.74 -14.26
C THR A 106 -9.38 -24.61 -15.19
N GLU A 107 -9.38 -24.85 -16.49
CA GLU A 107 -9.34 -23.77 -17.47
C GLU A 107 -10.73 -23.16 -17.57
N TYR A 108 -10.92 -21.95 -17.04
CA TYR A 108 -12.18 -21.25 -17.20
C TYR A 108 -12.37 -20.83 -18.66
N LYS A 109 -13.28 -21.52 -19.35
CA LYS A 109 -13.71 -21.18 -20.72
C LYS A 109 -15.11 -20.58 -20.62
N ALA A 110 -15.14 -19.25 -20.47
CA ALA A 110 -16.41 -18.52 -20.39
C ALA A 110 -17.30 -18.84 -21.60
N SER A 111 -18.52 -19.30 -21.36
CA SER A 111 -19.57 -19.32 -22.37
C SER A 111 -20.25 -17.93 -22.36
N PRO A 112 -20.09 -17.10 -23.42
CA PRO A 112 -20.56 -15.70 -23.41
C PRO A 112 -22.04 -15.53 -23.08
N ASP A 113 -22.85 -16.53 -23.38
CA ASP A 113 -24.32 -16.45 -23.30
C ASP A 113 -24.92 -17.06 -22.01
N LYS A 114 -24.10 -17.57 -21.07
CA LYS A 114 -24.57 -18.26 -19.84
C LYS A 114 -23.95 -17.77 -18.53
N GLU A 115 -23.05 -16.80 -18.61
CA GLU A 115 -22.28 -16.33 -17.47
C GLU A 115 -23.11 -15.40 -16.56
N THR A 116 -23.16 -15.74 -15.27
CA THR A 116 -23.64 -14.81 -14.23
C THR A 116 -22.45 -14.11 -13.61
N VAL A 117 -22.50 -12.78 -13.50
CA VAL A 117 -21.41 -11.97 -12.94
C VAL A 117 -21.84 -11.38 -11.59
N TYR A 118 -21.09 -11.72 -10.55
CA TYR A 118 -21.18 -11.12 -9.22
C TYR A 118 -20.03 -10.13 -9.04
N ASN A 119 -20.37 -8.85 -8.94
CA ASN A 119 -19.40 -7.81 -8.61
C ASN A 119 -19.60 -7.39 -7.16
N PHE A 120 -18.51 -7.38 -6.41
CA PHE A 120 -18.45 -6.85 -5.06
C PHE A 120 -17.49 -5.69 -5.05
N ASP A 121 -18.03 -4.49 -5.08
CA ASP A 121 -17.23 -3.28 -5.12
C ASP A 121 -16.45 -3.09 -3.82
N ALA A 122 -15.31 -2.42 -3.92
CA ALA A 122 -14.58 -1.95 -2.77
C ALA A 122 -15.22 -0.68 -2.22
N ASP A 123 -15.23 -0.57 -0.90
CA ASP A 123 -15.50 0.68 -0.22
C ASP A 123 -14.24 1.56 -0.25
N TYR A 124 -14.19 2.43 -1.27
CA TYR A 124 -13.11 3.40 -1.47
C TYR A 124 -13.26 4.67 -0.63
N GLU A 125 -14.26 4.77 0.26
CA GLU A 125 -14.47 5.96 1.06
C GLU A 125 -13.22 6.28 1.92
N GLY A 126 -12.70 7.50 1.75
CA GLY A 126 -11.48 8.00 2.40
C GLY A 126 -10.16 7.38 1.91
N MET A 127 -10.17 6.43 0.96
CA MET A 127 -8.95 5.78 0.46
C MET A 127 -8.10 6.69 -0.42
N TYR A 128 -8.75 7.57 -1.18
CA TYR A 128 -8.09 8.57 -2.01
C TYR A 128 -8.34 9.94 -1.39
N GLY A 129 -7.31 10.54 -0.80
CA GLY A 129 -7.41 11.88 -0.26
C GLY A 129 -7.32 12.92 -1.36
N GLU A 130 -8.09 14.01 -1.26
CA GLU A 130 -7.91 15.17 -2.13
C GLU A 130 -6.52 15.79 -1.89
N ARG A 131 -5.79 16.07 -2.97
CA ARG A 131 -4.54 16.83 -2.87
C ARG A 131 -4.86 18.29 -2.59
N LYS A 132 -4.69 18.70 -1.32
CA LYS A 132 -4.73 20.10 -0.88
C LYS A 132 -3.34 20.75 -0.83
N HIS A 133 -2.32 19.95 -0.54
CA HIS A 133 -0.97 20.42 -0.20
C HIS A 133 0.04 20.02 -1.26
N ASP A 134 0.48 20.99 -2.08
CA ASP A 134 1.41 20.74 -3.20
C ASP A 134 2.81 20.29 -2.78
N PHE A 135 3.18 20.53 -1.51
CA PHE A 135 4.47 20.09 -0.96
C PHE A 135 4.51 18.61 -0.59
N ILE A 136 3.37 17.91 -0.62
CA ILE A 136 3.26 16.47 -0.35
C ILE A 136 3.29 15.70 -1.67
N GLN A 137 4.32 14.89 -1.86
CA GLN A 137 4.47 14.02 -3.02
C GLN A 137 4.15 12.57 -2.65
N SER A 138 3.38 11.87 -3.48
CA SER A 138 3.20 10.42 -3.35
C SER A 138 4.31 9.71 -4.10
N VAL A 139 5.05 8.83 -3.43
CA VAL A 139 6.19 8.12 -4.02
C VAL A 139 6.10 6.62 -3.73
N GLY A 140 6.46 5.82 -4.74
CA GLY A 140 6.78 4.41 -4.57
C GLY A 140 8.27 4.24 -4.24
N SER A 141 8.71 2.99 -4.16
CA SER A 141 10.06 2.67 -3.73
C SER A 141 10.57 1.41 -4.39
N ASP A 142 11.88 1.18 -4.44
CA ASP A 142 12.46 -0.09 -4.92
C ASP A 142 11.99 -1.31 -4.11
N PHE A 143 12.25 -2.53 -4.58
CA PHE A 143 11.87 -3.77 -3.88
C PHE A 143 12.68 -4.00 -2.58
N LYS A 144 12.00 -4.48 -1.52
CA LYS A 144 12.56 -4.91 -0.22
C LYS A 144 12.30 -6.40 0.01
N LYS A 145 12.17 -6.80 1.28
CA LYS A 145 11.85 -8.17 1.70
C LYS A 145 10.58 -8.66 1.00
N TYR A 146 10.64 -9.89 0.49
CA TYR A 146 9.55 -10.52 -0.27
C TYR A 146 9.05 -9.65 -1.42
N ASP A 147 9.96 -8.99 -2.13
CA ASP A 147 9.64 -8.13 -3.28
C ASP A 147 8.66 -6.99 -2.98
N ALA A 148 8.56 -6.58 -1.72
CA ALA A 148 7.69 -5.50 -1.28
C ALA A 148 8.11 -4.12 -1.79
N GLU A 149 7.13 -3.28 -2.10
CA GLU A 149 7.26 -1.85 -2.35
C GLU A 149 6.59 -1.07 -1.21
N ASN A 150 6.91 0.21 -1.06
CA ASN A 150 6.35 1.09 -0.04
C ASN A 150 5.71 2.29 -0.71
N PHE A 151 4.44 2.52 -0.41
CA PHE A 151 3.73 3.71 -0.81
C PHE A 151 3.85 4.76 0.29
N SER A 152 4.56 5.84 0.01
CA SER A 152 4.96 6.84 0.99
C SER A 152 4.59 8.24 0.54
N MET A 153 4.42 9.13 1.52
CA MET A 153 4.50 10.57 1.30
C MET A 153 5.95 11.02 1.41
N ARG A 154 6.38 11.88 0.49
CA ARG A 154 7.66 12.57 0.50
C ARG A 154 7.44 14.08 0.62
N ILE A 155 8.19 14.72 1.50
CA ILE A 155 8.25 16.17 1.62
C ILE A 155 9.71 16.61 1.58
N ASP A 156 10.04 17.45 0.62
CA ASP A 156 11.36 18.06 0.49
C ASP A 156 11.33 19.45 1.11
N CYS A 157 12.30 19.77 1.96
CA CYS A 157 12.36 21.07 2.61
C CYS A 157 13.78 21.44 3.05
N HIS A 158 13.93 22.69 3.47
CA HIS A 158 15.15 23.17 4.10
C HIS A 158 14.86 24.18 5.20
N LEU A 159 15.77 24.26 6.16
CA LEU A 159 15.66 25.10 7.36
C LEU A 159 17.04 25.34 7.99
N SER A 160 17.11 26.18 9.01
CA SER A 160 18.37 26.38 9.74
C SER A 160 18.77 25.13 10.52
N LEU A 161 20.06 24.84 10.53
CA LEU A 161 20.60 23.65 11.20
C LEU A 161 20.31 23.64 12.71
N ASN A 162 20.23 24.82 13.34
CA ASN A 162 20.03 24.96 14.79
C ASN A 162 18.65 24.48 15.30
N VAL A 163 17.65 24.36 14.42
CA VAL A 163 16.30 23.93 14.76
C VAL A 163 15.96 22.51 14.28
N LYS A 164 16.90 21.83 13.60
CA LYS A 164 16.69 20.47 13.04
C LYS A 164 16.09 19.51 14.05
N THR A 165 16.73 19.36 15.22
CA THR A 165 16.34 18.35 16.21
C THR A 165 14.94 18.60 16.77
N THR A 166 14.60 19.85 17.07
CA THR A 166 13.27 20.19 17.62
C THR A 166 12.19 20.12 16.55
N PHE A 167 12.50 20.48 15.31
CA PHE A 167 11.59 20.30 14.18
C PHE A 167 11.25 18.83 13.94
N LEU A 168 12.25 17.94 13.88
CA LEU A 168 12.04 16.50 13.67
C LEU A 168 11.27 15.84 14.83
N HIS A 169 11.53 16.28 16.06
CA HIS A 169 10.78 15.86 17.23
C HIS A 169 9.30 16.23 17.11
N ASP A 170 8.97 17.49 16.82
CA ASP A 170 7.58 17.93 16.67
C ASP A 170 6.86 17.22 15.52
N LEU A 171 7.56 16.97 14.40
CA LEU A 171 7.02 16.17 13.29
C LEU A 171 6.74 14.72 13.71
N THR A 172 7.57 14.16 14.59
CA THR A 172 7.34 12.82 15.13
C THR A 172 6.05 12.75 15.94
N GLU A 173 5.73 13.78 16.72
CA GLU A 173 4.44 13.87 17.41
C GLU A 173 3.28 13.99 16.43
N VAL A 174 3.40 14.83 15.39
CA VAL A 174 2.39 14.92 14.32
C VAL A 174 2.14 13.55 13.68
N CYS A 175 3.18 12.75 13.44
CA CYS A 175 3.03 11.41 12.88
C CYS A 175 2.19 10.50 13.81
N ARG A 176 2.44 10.54 15.11
CA ARG A 176 1.67 9.73 16.09
C ARG A 176 0.21 10.14 16.14
N GLU A 177 -0.08 11.44 16.05
CA GLU A 177 -1.46 11.94 16.01
C GLU A 177 -2.21 11.55 14.73
N GLU A 178 -1.48 11.38 13.61
CA GLU A 178 -2.03 11.14 12.27
C GLU A 178 -1.97 9.67 11.83
N ASN A 179 -1.74 8.74 12.76
CA ASN A 179 -1.60 7.30 12.48
C ASN A 179 -0.53 6.98 11.42
N ILE A 180 0.63 7.63 11.56
CA ILE A 180 1.84 7.38 10.76
C ILE A 180 2.86 6.69 11.66
N ALA A 181 3.12 5.41 11.38
CA ALA A 181 4.01 4.55 12.15
C ALA A 181 5.45 4.55 11.64
N VAL A 182 5.71 5.10 10.44
CA VAL A 182 7.03 5.14 9.82
C VAL A 182 7.37 6.58 9.42
N PHE A 183 8.46 7.09 9.97
CA PHE A 183 9.03 8.38 9.63
C PHE A 183 10.56 8.27 9.61
N TYR A 184 11.15 8.52 8.45
CA TYR A 184 12.60 8.59 8.29
C TYR A 184 12.96 9.71 7.31
N TYR A 185 14.23 10.09 7.27
CA TYR A 185 14.68 11.14 6.36
C TYR A 185 16.12 10.94 5.89
N PHE A 186 16.46 11.63 4.82
CA PHE A 186 17.84 11.87 4.41
C PHE A 186 18.16 13.34 4.60
N ASP A 187 19.43 13.65 4.86
CA ASP A 187 19.89 15.02 5.03
C ASP A 187 21.14 15.37 4.21
N PHE A 188 21.33 16.67 4.07
CA PHE A 188 22.58 17.29 3.68
C PHE A 188 22.75 18.57 4.50
N GLU A 189 23.78 18.60 5.35
CA GLU A 189 24.11 19.73 6.21
C GLU A 189 25.20 20.59 5.57
N THR A 190 25.02 21.91 5.55
CA THR A 190 26.06 22.82 5.08
C THR A 190 25.95 24.19 5.73
N GLY A 191 27.06 24.68 6.28
CA GLY A 191 27.13 25.97 6.94
C GLY A 191 26.07 26.11 8.04
N ASP A 192 25.06 26.93 7.78
CA ASP A 192 23.98 27.31 8.70
C ASP A 192 22.62 26.66 8.40
N PHE A 193 22.51 25.86 7.33
CA PHE A 193 21.25 25.23 6.92
C PHE A 193 21.38 23.73 6.65
N ILE A 194 20.22 23.09 6.55
CA ILE A 194 20.07 21.68 6.23
C ILE A 194 18.98 21.51 5.17
N ASN A 195 19.27 20.70 4.15
CA ASN A 195 18.27 20.15 3.25
C ASN A 195 17.79 18.81 3.80
N LEU A 196 16.48 18.59 3.80
CA LEU A 196 15.83 17.38 4.28
C LEU A 196 14.92 16.80 3.21
N MET A 197 15.02 15.48 3.04
CA MET A 197 14.09 14.66 2.28
C MET A 197 13.37 13.74 3.27
N LEU A 198 12.12 14.08 3.58
CA LEU A 198 11.33 13.42 4.62
C LEU A 198 10.40 12.38 4.00
N PHE A 199 10.32 11.19 4.60
CA PHE A 199 9.44 10.10 4.16
C PHE A 199 8.50 9.67 5.28
N PHE A 200 7.21 9.60 4.96
CA PHE A 200 6.14 9.21 5.88
C PHE A 200 5.32 8.08 5.28
N THR A 201 5.15 7.00 6.02
CA THR A 201 4.37 5.83 5.56
C THR A 201 3.91 4.99 6.76
N ASN A 202 3.36 3.82 6.48
CA ASN A 202 3.01 2.81 7.47
C ASN A 202 3.66 1.47 7.12
N GLY A 203 3.58 0.52 8.04
CA GLY A 203 4.01 -0.85 7.81
C GLY A 203 3.06 -1.62 6.89
N ARG A 204 3.03 -2.93 7.07
CA ARG A 204 2.10 -3.84 6.40
C ARG A 204 0.65 -3.50 6.75
N GLN A 205 -0.23 -3.67 5.77
CA GLN A 205 -1.65 -3.29 5.86
C GLN A 205 -2.53 -4.54 5.82
N THR A 206 -2.75 -5.15 6.98
CA THR A 206 -3.55 -6.38 7.15
C THR A 206 -5.01 -6.06 7.53
N LYS A 207 -5.91 -7.02 7.41
CA LYS A 207 -7.33 -6.93 7.82
C LYS A 207 -7.50 -6.34 9.21
N GLU A 208 -6.63 -6.71 10.14
CA GLU A 208 -6.68 -6.29 11.54
C GLU A 208 -6.00 -4.93 11.79
N GLN A 209 -5.16 -4.44 10.86
CA GLN A 209 -4.26 -3.30 11.09
C GLN A 209 -4.23 -2.28 9.94
N ILE A 210 -5.30 -2.16 9.14
CA ILE A 210 -5.40 -1.09 8.14
C ILE A 210 -5.37 0.28 8.82
N GLN A 211 -4.42 1.11 8.40
CA GLN A 211 -4.26 2.47 8.89
C GLN A 211 -4.63 3.47 7.79
N MET A 212 -5.56 4.37 8.13
CA MET A 212 -6.00 5.45 7.26
C MET A 212 -5.36 6.75 7.72
N VAL A 213 -4.67 7.42 6.81
CA VAL A 213 -4.09 8.74 7.04
C VAL A 213 -4.97 9.80 6.38
N ASP A 214 -5.37 10.81 7.14
CA ASP A 214 -6.02 12.01 6.61
C ASP A 214 -4.94 12.96 6.07
N LEU A 215 -4.81 13.01 4.74
CA LEU A 215 -3.78 13.82 4.08
C LEU A 215 -3.98 15.33 4.30
N ILE A 216 -5.23 15.76 4.48
CA ILE A 216 -5.55 17.18 4.70
C ILE A 216 -5.14 17.56 6.11
N SER A 217 -5.54 16.77 7.11
CA SER A 217 -5.16 16.98 8.52
C SER A 217 -3.65 16.92 8.69
N PHE A 218 -3.00 15.86 8.19
CA PHE A 218 -1.55 15.72 8.24
C PHE A 218 -0.83 16.92 7.60
N GLY A 219 -1.24 17.33 6.39
CA GLY A 219 -0.61 18.45 5.71
C GLY A 219 -0.85 19.79 6.42
N ASP A 220 -2.02 20.01 7.02
CA ASP A 220 -2.31 21.22 7.82
C ASP A 220 -1.41 21.28 9.06
N LYS A 221 -1.25 20.16 9.79
CA LYS A 221 -0.35 20.05 10.95
C LYS A 221 1.12 20.18 10.56
N PHE A 222 1.53 19.57 9.45
CA PHE A 222 2.88 19.74 8.91
C PHE A 222 3.15 21.20 8.59
N GLN A 223 2.24 21.87 7.87
CA GLN A 223 2.41 23.27 7.48
C GLN A 223 2.47 24.20 8.71
N ASN A 224 1.69 23.94 9.75
CA ASN A 224 1.76 24.71 11.00
C ASN A 224 3.11 24.52 11.71
N THR A 225 3.62 23.29 11.74
CA THR A 225 4.96 22.98 12.27
C THR A 225 6.04 23.68 11.43
N ALA A 226 5.95 23.61 10.09
CA ALA A 226 6.86 24.28 9.17
C ALA A 226 6.92 25.81 9.41
N LYS A 227 5.77 26.45 9.63
CA LYS A 227 5.70 27.89 9.96
C LYS A 227 6.41 28.23 11.28
N LYS A 228 6.25 27.40 12.32
CA LYS A 228 6.91 27.59 13.63
C LYS A 228 8.44 27.63 13.51
N TYR A 229 9.01 26.86 12.58
CA TYR A 229 10.46 26.72 12.39
C TYR A 229 11.01 27.46 11.17
N THR A 230 10.21 28.29 10.49
CA THR A 230 10.59 29.01 9.26
C THR A 230 11.12 28.07 8.15
N VAL A 231 10.49 26.90 8.01
CA VAL A 231 10.84 25.91 6.99
C VAL A 231 10.43 26.42 5.61
N GLN A 232 11.28 26.18 4.61
CA GLN A 232 10.97 26.44 3.21
C GLN A 232 10.86 25.11 2.47
N PHE A 233 9.85 24.97 1.62
CA PHE A 233 9.63 23.75 0.83
C PHE A 233 10.56 23.70 -0.39
N GLY A 234 11.00 22.50 -0.73
CA GLY A 234 12.07 22.25 -1.69
C GLY A 234 13.47 22.31 -1.06
N HIS A 235 14.45 21.76 -1.78
CA HIS A 235 15.85 21.84 -1.38
C HIS A 235 16.46 23.20 -1.77
N LYS A 236 17.37 23.69 -0.94
CA LYS A 236 18.20 24.87 -1.22
C LYS A 236 19.45 24.46 -1.99
N ASN A 237 19.90 25.31 -2.91
CA ASN A 237 21.00 25.05 -3.85
C ASN A 237 20.72 23.89 -4.84
N GLY A 238 21.73 23.48 -5.61
CA GLY A 238 21.62 22.46 -6.65
C GLY A 238 21.88 21.02 -6.16
N LEU A 239 22.18 20.14 -7.11
CA LEU A 239 22.43 18.71 -6.88
C LEU A 239 23.57 18.45 -5.89
N GLU A 240 24.53 19.36 -5.77
CA GLU A 240 25.64 19.31 -4.82
C GLU A 240 25.19 19.33 -3.36
N SER A 241 23.97 19.79 -3.08
CA SER A 241 23.38 19.84 -1.75
C SER A 241 22.20 18.86 -1.58
N TYR A 242 22.11 17.85 -2.45
CA TYR A 242 21.01 16.87 -2.41
C TYR A 242 21.10 15.98 -1.16
N PRO A 243 19.99 15.77 -0.41
CA PRO A 243 20.00 14.92 0.77
C PRO A 243 20.26 13.46 0.44
N ALA A 244 21.48 13.00 0.70
CA ALA A 244 21.93 11.63 0.44
C ALA A 244 22.43 10.92 1.70
N ASN A 245 22.60 11.62 2.82
CA ASN A 245 23.04 11.03 4.07
C ASN A 245 21.83 10.47 4.82
N GLY A 246 21.82 9.16 5.07
CA GLY A 246 20.71 8.47 5.72
C GLY A 246 20.58 7.01 5.26
N PRO A 247 19.44 6.35 5.52
CA PRO A 247 18.24 6.90 6.17
C PRO A 247 18.44 7.10 7.68
N HIS A 248 17.97 8.25 8.19
CA HIS A 248 17.86 8.54 9.62
C HIS A 248 16.45 8.24 10.10
N ILE A 249 16.30 7.35 11.06
CA ILE A 249 15.00 6.84 11.51
C ILE A 249 14.48 7.68 12.68
N GLN A 250 13.22 8.09 12.63
CA GLN A 250 12.49 8.73 13.74
C GLN A 250 11.37 7.83 14.29
N LEU A 251 10.62 7.18 13.40
CA LEU A 251 9.63 6.14 13.70
C LEU A 251 9.83 4.97 12.73
N MET A 252 9.63 3.74 13.23
CA MET A 252 9.77 2.55 12.40
C MET A 252 8.80 1.45 12.82
N ALA A 253 8.10 0.90 11.83
CA ALA A 253 7.33 -0.32 11.89
C ALA A 253 7.72 -1.16 10.67
N ASP A 254 7.75 -2.49 10.81
CA ASP A 254 8.08 -3.43 9.72
C ASP A 254 9.37 -3.08 8.97
N GLU A 255 10.43 -2.73 9.71
CA GLU A 255 11.68 -2.18 9.16
C GLU A 255 12.22 -2.95 7.95
N GLU A 256 12.14 -4.27 7.95
CA GLU A 256 12.63 -5.13 6.88
C GLU A 256 11.87 -4.99 5.54
N PHE A 257 10.63 -4.50 5.58
CA PHE A 257 9.84 -4.13 4.41
C PHE A 257 10.05 -2.66 4.03
N ILE A 258 10.43 -1.80 4.99
CA ILE A 258 10.58 -0.36 4.77
C ILE A 258 11.97 0.03 4.26
N ILE A 259 13.01 -0.40 4.97
CA ILE A 259 14.40 -0.02 4.71
C ILE A 259 15.15 -1.24 4.19
N ARG A 260 15.87 -1.04 3.09
CA ARG A 260 16.77 -2.08 2.58
C ARG A 260 17.92 -2.22 3.57
N LYS A 261 17.99 -3.34 4.28
CA LYS A 261 19.21 -3.69 5.02
C LYS A 261 20.31 -3.91 3.99
N THR A 262 21.26 -2.98 3.92
CA THR A 262 22.53 -3.25 3.26
C THR A 262 23.16 -4.40 4.06
N LEU A 263 23.38 -5.55 3.42
CA LEU A 263 24.22 -6.59 4.02
C LEU A 263 25.56 -5.91 4.32
N SER A 264 25.89 -5.78 5.60
CA SER A 264 27.21 -5.34 6.06
C SER A 264 28.19 -6.49 6.00
#